data_AF-A0A0Q8ZG73-F1
#
_entry.id   AF-A0A0Q8ZG73-F1
#
_cell.length_a   1.000
_cell.length_b   1.000
_cell.length_c   1.000
_cell.angle_alpha   90.00
_cell.angle_beta   90.00
_cell.angle_gamma   90.00
#
_symmetry.space_group_name_H-M   'P 1'
#
loop_
_entity.id
_entity.type
_entity.pdbx_description
1 polymer ?
#
loop_
_entity_poly.entity_id
_entity_poly.type
_entity_poly.pdbx_seq_one_letter_code
_entity_poly.pdbx_strand_id
1 'polypeptide(L)'
;MKKTFKYVFIIIVSIIVIIFLSIHFYKNVVVENLTNKNKIATEKWSELYNYSNDRQKLLENFLDSTNKDANDTLENVLHKNKEKYKLYTESCSIQFVKLQYDINKEYLKILSNHSVDSTSNQTIAYKILQELKELDIKSNNVIAEYNEATLDYNKYISIFPNFYFAKSGGFHKKKYFTIKYGVKNDDPIVKSKELPAWAKDQDTL
;
A
#
# COMPACT_ATOMS: atom_id res chain seq x y z
N MET A 1 61.59 13.65 17.52
CA MET A 1 60.38 14.27 16.93
C MET A 1 59.91 13.65 15.61
N LYS A 2 60.75 13.48 14.57
CA LYS A 2 60.28 12.94 13.27
C LYS A 2 59.75 11.49 13.31
N LYS A 3 60.34 10.61 14.13
CA LYS A 3 59.87 9.21 14.26
C LYS A 3 58.52 9.11 15.00
N THR A 4 58.35 9.82 16.11
CA THR A 4 57.09 9.86 16.88
C THR A 4 55.93 10.42 16.05
N PHE A 5 56.18 11.47 15.24
CA PHE A 5 55.18 12.01 14.31
C PHE A 5 54.76 10.99 13.23
N LYS A 6 55.70 10.20 12.69
CA LYS A 6 55.37 9.12 11.73
C LYS A 6 54.48 8.04 12.34
N TYR A 7 54.74 7.62 13.58
CA TYR A 7 53.90 6.61 14.24
C TYR A 7 52.49 7.12 14.53
N VAL A 8 52.35 8.36 15.01
CA VAL A 8 51.03 8.99 15.22
C VAL A 8 50.26 9.09 13.90
N PHE A 9 50.93 9.48 12.81
CA PHE A 9 50.30 9.53 11.49
C PHE A 9 49.84 8.16 11.00
N ILE A 10 50.67 7.12 11.13
CA ILE A 10 50.30 5.75 10.77
C ILE A 10 49.07 5.29 11.57
N ILE A 11 49.05 5.54 12.88
CA ILE A 11 47.91 5.18 13.75
C ILE A 11 46.63 5.87 13.28
N ILE A 12 46.68 7.18 12.97
CA ILE A 12 45.52 7.93 12.47
C ILE A 12 45.02 7.34 11.15
N VAL A 13 45.91 7.04 10.20
CA VAL A 13 45.55 6.43 8.92
C VAL A 13 44.93 5.04 9.13
N SER A 14 45.51 4.21 10.01
CA SER A 14 44.96 2.90 10.34
C SER A 14 43.55 3.00 10.93
N ILE A 15 43.29 3.97 11.81
CA ILE A 15 41.96 4.21 12.38
C ILE A 15 40.97 4.61 11.28
N ILE A 16 41.36 5.50 10.36
CA ILE A 16 40.51 5.91 9.23
C ILE A 16 40.15 4.71 8.34
N VAL A 17 41.13 3.85 8.05
CA VAL A 17 40.90 2.64 7.24
C VAL A 17 39.93 1.70 7.94
N ILE A 18 40.08 1.49 9.25
CA ILE A 18 39.16 0.65 10.04
C ILE A 18 37.75 1.22 10.00
N ILE A 19 37.58 2.53 10.22
CA ILE A 19 36.28 3.20 10.18
C ILE A 19 35.65 3.05 8.79
N PHE A 20 36.42 3.24 7.72
CA PHE A 20 35.93 3.11 6.35
C PHE A 20 35.45 1.68 6.06
N LEU A 21 36.22 0.67 6.47
CA LEU A 21 35.83 -0.74 6.35
C LEU A 21 34.55 -1.01 7.15
N SER A 22 34.45 -0.54 8.39
CA SER A 22 33.24 -0.71 9.21
C SER A 22 31.99 -0.11 8.55
N ILE A 23 32.11 1.11 7.99
CA ILE A 23 31.01 1.74 7.25
C ILE A 23 30.64 0.93 6.01
N HIS A 24 31.63 0.42 5.27
CA HIS A 24 31.39 -0.39 4.08
C HIS A 24 30.64 -1.69 4.40
N PHE A 25 31.07 -2.44 5.43
CA PHE A 25 30.38 -3.65 5.87
C PHE A 25 28.95 -3.34 6.36
N TYR A 26 28.79 -2.29 7.15
CA TYR A 26 27.48 -1.88 7.64
C TYR A 26 26.53 -1.50 6.51
N LYS A 27 27.01 -0.76 5.50
CA LYS A 27 26.23 -0.42 4.30
C LYS A 27 25.69 -1.69 3.62
N ASN A 28 26.51 -2.72 3.45
CA ASN A 28 26.10 -3.95 2.80
C ASN A 28 24.97 -4.66 3.57
N VAL A 29 25.09 -4.74 4.90
CA VAL A 29 24.05 -5.30 5.78
C VAL A 29 22.74 -4.51 5.65
N VAL A 30 22.82 -3.17 5.62
CA VAL A 30 21.63 -2.32 5.47
C VAL A 30 20.95 -2.52 4.12
N VAL A 31 21.73 -2.54 3.03
CA VAL A 31 21.20 -2.71 1.67
C VAL A 31 20.56 -4.08 1.49
N GLU A 32 21.16 -5.14 2.04
CA GLU A 32 20.59 -6.48 2.01
C GLU A 32 19.24 -6.54 2.75
N ASN A 33 19.19 -6.00 3.97
CA ASN A 33 17.94 -5.94 4.75
C ASN A 33 16.87 -5.09 4.07
N LEU A 34 17.24 -3.94 3.49
CA LEU A 34 16.32 -3.10 2.69
C LEU A 34 15.77 -3.87 1.50
N THR A 35 16.63 -4.61 0.80
CA THR A 35 16.24 -5.42 -0.37
C THR A 35 15.24 -6.50 0.04
N ASN A 36 15.51 -7.23 1.14
CA ASN A 36 14.61 -8.26 1.64
C ASN A 36 13.25 -7.69 2.07
N LYS A 37 13.25 -6.63 2.89
CA LYS A 37 12.01 -5.97 3.34
C LYS A 37 11.22 -5.36 2.18
N ASN A 38 11.92 -4.76 1.20
CA ASN A 38 11.30 -4.24 -0.02
C ASN A 38 10.63 -5.36 -0.82
N LYS A 39 11.31 -6.51 -0.98
CA LYS A 39 10.77 -7.70 -1.65
C LYS A 39 9.48 -8.17 -0.99
N ILE A 40 9.46 -8.36 0.33
CA ILE A 40 8.28 -8.79 1.08
C ILE A 40 7.11 -7.81 0.86
N ALA A 41 7.35 -6.51 0.98
CA ALA A 41 6.31 -5.50 0.78
C ALA A 41 5.81 -5.45 -0.68
N THR A 42 6.67 -5.70 -1.66
CA THR A 42 6.29 -5.79 -3.08
C THR A 42 5.50 -7.06 -3.38
N GLU A 43 5.85 -8.20 -2.77
CA GLU A 43 5.08 -9.44 -2.89
C GLU A 43 3.67 -9.27 -2.33
N LYS A 44 3.54 -8.68 -1.14
CA LYS A 44 2.23 -8.36 -0.54
C LYS A 44 1.45 -7.31 -1.32
N TRP A 45 2.13 -6.38 -1.98
CA TRP A 45 1.48 -5.46 -2.91
C TRP A 45 0.90 -6.19 -4.12
N SER A 46 1.69 -7.09 -4.75
CA SER A 46 1.24 -7.87 -5.90
C SER A 46 0.02 -8.72 -5.54
N GLU A 47 0.04 -9.35 -4.36
CA GLU A 47 -1.11 -10.07 -3.82
C GLU A 47 -2.35 -9.17 -3.71
N LEU A 48 -2.22 -8.01 -3.05
CA LEU A 48 -3.31 -7.05 -2.90
C LEU A 48 -3.84 -6.52 -4.24
N TYR A 49 -2.94 -6.25 -5.19
CA TYR A 49 -3.31 -5.81 -6.54
C TYR A 49 -4.16 -6.86 -7.26
N ASN A 50 -3.80 -8.14 -7.15
CA ASN A 50 -4.56 -9.24 -7.74
C ASN A 50 -5.96 -9.37 -7.11
N TYR A 51 -6.06 -9.33 -5.79
CA TYR A 51 -7.35 -9.32 -5.09
C TYR A 51 -8.25 -8.14 -5.51
N SER A 52 -7.65 -6.96 -5.67
CA SER A 52 -8.37 -5.77 -6.14
C SER A 52 -8.89 -5.94 -7.57
N ASN A 53 -8.10 -6.57 -8.45
CA ASN A 53 -8.51 -6.91 -9.82
C ASN A 53 -9.62 -7.96 -9.84
N ASP A 54 -9.53 -9.01 -9.04
CA ASP A 54 -10.54 -10.06 -9.01
C ASP A 54 -11.87 -9.53 -8.46
N ARG A 55 -11.81 -8.63 -7.49
CA ARG A 55 -12.98 -7.89 -7.01
C ARG A 55 -13.60 -7.03 -8.11
N GLN A 56 -12.77 -6.37 -8.93
CA GLN A 56 -13.27 -5.62 -10.08
C GLN A 56 -13.98 -6.52 -11.10
N LYS A 57 -13.39 -7.67 -11.45
CA LYS A 57 -14.01 -8.64 -12.37
C LYS A 57 -15.34 -9.17 -11.84
N LEU A 58 -15.44 -9.48 -10.55
CA LEU A 58 -16.71 -9.91 -9.95
C LEU A 58 -17.77 -8.80 -10.01
N LEU A 59 -17.39 -7.54 -9.83
CA LEU A 59 -18.31 -6.41 -10.01
C LEU A 59 -18.73 -6.23 -11.47
N GLU A 60 -17.84 -6.45 -12.45
CA GLU A 60 -18.18 -6.49 -13.87
C GLU A 60 -19.19 -7.62 -14.16
N ASN A 61 -18.94 -8.83 -13.66
CA ASN A 61 -19.87 -9.96 -13.79
C ASN A 61 -21.22 -9.69 -13.11
N PHE A 62 -21.22 -8.98 -11.98
CA PHE A 62 -22.45 -8.56 -11.31
C PHE A 62 -23.28 -7.67 -12.24
N LEU A 63 -22.66 -6.66 -12.88
CA LEU A 63 -23.34 -5.78 -13.82
C LEU A 63 -23.97 -6.57 -14.98
N ASP A 64 -23.21 -7.49 -15.57
CA ASP A 64 -23.69 -8.35 -16.67
C ASP A 64 -24.87 -9.25 -16.25
N SER A 65 -24.94 -9.62 -14.97
CA SER A 65 -26.03 -10.43 -14.41
C SER A 65 -27.29 -9.62 -14.04
N THR A 66 -27.21 -8.29 -14.09
CA THR A 66 -28.32 -7.37 -13.78
C THR A 66 -28.78 -6.64 -15.05
N ASN A 67 -30.03 -6.16 -15.09
CA ASN A 67 -30.46 -5.29 -16.19
C ASN A 67 -29.60 -4.02 -16.18
N LYS A 68 -28.91 -3.73 -17.29
CA LYS A 68 -27.86 -2.70 -17.40
C LYS A 68 -28.26 -1.32 -16.84
N ASP A 69 -29.52 -0.90 -17.05
CA ASP A 69 -30.02 0.42 -16.66
C ASP A 69 -30.08 0.67 -15.14
N ALA A 70 -29.92 -0.35 -14.29
CA ALA A 70 -30.04 -0.20 -12.84
C ALA A 70 -28.76 0.33 -12.15
N ASN A 71 -27.59 0.26 -12.80
CA ASN A 71 -26.29 0.45 -12.14
C ASN A 71 -25.29 1.31 -12.91
N ASP A 72 -25.77 2.27 -13.72
CA ASP A 72 -24.96 3.16 -14.57
C ASP A 72 -23.78 3.83 -13.84
N THR A 73 -23.93 4.16 -12.55
CA THR A 73 -22.84 4.81 -11.79
C THR A 73 -21.68 3.86 -11.51
N LEU A 74 -21.95 2.60 -11.18
CA LEU A 74 -20.90 1.60 -10.96
C LEU A 74 -20.18 1.27 -12.28
N GLU A 75 -20.94 1.07 -13.37
CA GLU A 75 -20.36 0.82 -14.69
C GLU A 75 -19.42 1.94 -15.11
N ASN A 76 -19.87 3.20 -14.96
CA ASN A 76 -19.06 4.38 -15.27
C ASN A 76 -17.76 4.45 -14.43
N VAL A 77 -17.82 4.11 -13.14
CA VAL A 77 -16.65 4.13 -12.26
C VAL A 77 -15.67 3.00 -12.64
N LEU A 78 -16.16 1.78 -12.91
CA LEU A 78 -15.32 0.67 -13.34
C LEU A 78 -14.62 0.97 -14.66
N HIS A 79 -15.36 1.48 -15.65
CA HIS A 79 -14.80 1.82 -16.96
C HIS A 79 -13.72 2.90 -16.86
N LYS A 80 -13.96 3.99 -16.11
CA LYS A 80 -12.98 5.06 -15.88
C LYS A 80 -11.71 4.58 -15.19
N ASN A 81 -11.81 3.52 -14.38
CA ASN A 81 -10.72 3.03 -13.56
C ASN A 81 -9.89 1.94 -14.26
N LYS A 82 -10.50 1.17 -15.17
CA LYS A 82 -9.88 0.02 -15.87
C LYS A 82 -8.53 0.34 -16.53
N GLU A 83 -8.43 1.46 -17.24
CA GLU A 83 -7.16 1.86 -17.86
C GLU A 83 -6.14 2.42 -16.88
N LYS A 84 -6.60 3.05 -15.78
CA LYS A 84 -5.70 3.63 -14.78
C LYS A 84 -5.07 2.57 -13.88
N TYR A 85 -5.74 1.44 -13.65
CA TYR A 85 -5.25 0.37 -12.78
C TYR A 85 -3.87 -0.16 -13.18
N LYS A 86 -3.63 -0.30 -14.49
CA LYS A 86 -2.36 -0.79 -15.05
C LYS A 86 -1.16 0.08 -14.67
N LEU A 87 -1.39 1.34 -14.30
CA LEU A 87 -0.33 2.26 -13.87
C LEU A 87 0.24 1.92 -12.47
N TYR A 88 -0.42 1.04 -11.73
CA TYR A 88 -0.12 0.76 -10.33
C TYR A 88 0.32 -0.68 -10.07
N THR A 89 0.64 -1.46 -11.10
CA THR A 89 1.11 -2.86 -10.96
C THR A 89 2.30 -2.97 -10.01
N GLU A 90 3.26 -2.04 -10.12
CA GLU A 90 4.53 -2.11 -9.39
C GLU A 90 4.46 -1.58 -7.95
N SER A 91 3.53 -0.67 -7.66
CA SER A 91 3.44 -0.08 -6.31
C SER A 91 2.11 0.59 -5.99
N CYS A 92 1.77 0.58 -4.70
CA CYS A 92 0.64 1.33 -4.18
C CYS A 92 0.83 2.84 -4.34
N SER A 93 -0.26 3.52 -4.70
CA SER A 93 -0.33 4.97 -4.76
C SER A 93 -1.63 5.47 -4.14
N ILE A 94 -1.66 6.74 -3.74
CA ILE A 94 -2.90 7.35 -3.23
C ILE A 94 -3.97 7.40 -4.31
N GLN A 95 -3.58 7.54 -5.58
CA GLN A 95 -4.48 7.52 -6.71
C GLN A 95 -5.12 6.14 -6.87
N PHE A 96 -4.37 5.05 -6.74
CA PHE A 96 -4.92 3.69 -6.76
C PHE A 96 -5.93 3.49 -5.63
N VAL A 97 -5.57 3.90 -4.42
CA VAL A 97 -6.47 3.82 -3.25
C VAL A 97 -7.75 4.63 -3.49
N LYS A 98 -7.67 5.77 -4.19
CA LYS A 98 -8.84 6.56 -4.59
C LYS A 98 -9.73 5.84 -5.63
N LEU A 99 -9.15 5.21 -6.65
CA LEU A 99 -9.92 4.42 -7.62
C LEU A 99 -10.71 3.30 -6.90
N GLN A 100 -10.02 2.60 -6.01
CA GLN A 100 -10.56 1.59 -5.12
C GLN A 100 -11.70 2.11 -4.23
N TYR A 101 -11.49 3.28 -3.63
CA TYR A 101 -12.48 3.94 -2.79
C TYR A 101 -13.76 4.25 -3.58
N ASP A 102 -13.64 4.79 -4.80
CA ASP A 102 -14.79 5.15 -5.63
C ASP A 102 -15.59 3.90 -6.02
N ILE A 103 -14.92 2.81 -6.39
CA ILE A 103 -15.58 1.51 -6.66
C ILE A 103 -16.29 0.99 -5.41
N ASN A 104 -15.60 0.96 -4.27
CA ASN A 104 -16.17 0.48 -3.01
C ASN A 104 -17.40 1.31 -2.59
N LYS A 105 -17.37 2.63 -2.80
CA LYS A 105 -18.48 3.53 -2.51
C LYS A 105 -19.74 3.18 -3.33
N GLU A 106 -19.61 2.94 -4.63
CA GLU A 106 -20.76 2.56 -5.47
C GLU A 106 -21.26 1.15 -5.13
N TYR A 107 -20.35 0.21 -4.90
CA TYR A 107 -20.69 -1.14 -4.45
C TYR A 107 -21.52 -1.16 -3.15
N LEU A 108 -21.21 -0.31 -2.17
CA LEU A 108 -21.99 -0.24 -0.94
C LEU A 108 -23.44 0.21 -1.15
N LYS A 109 -23.70 1.07 -2.15
CA LYS A 109 -25.08 1.48 -2.51
C LYS A 109 -25.87 0.31 -3.06
N ILE A 110 -25.23 -0.56 -3.84
CA ILE A 110 -25.83 -1.79 -4.36
C ILE A 110 -26.16 -2.72 -3.19
N LEU A 111 -25.22 -2.93 -2.27
CA LEU A 111 -25.46 -3.76 -1.08
C LEU A 111 -26.64 -3.26 -0.24
N SER A 112 -26.79 -1.94 -0.05
CA SER A 112 -27.94 -1.41 0.68
C SER A 112 -29.26 -1.68 -0.04
N ASN A 113 -29.29 -1.53 -1.36
CA ASN A 113 -30.51 -1.70 -2.16
C ASN A 113 -30.93 -3.17 -2.31
N HIS A 114 -29.99 -4.12 -2.28
CA HIS A 114 -30.27 -5.56 -2.40
C HIS A 114 -30.41 -6.30 -1.06
N SER A 115 -30.41 -5.58 0.08
CA SER A 115 -30.48 -6.17 1.42
C SER A 115 -31.89 -6.61 1.87
N VAL A 116 -32.92 -6.43 1.03
CA VAL A 116 -34.33 -6.65 1.41
C VAL A 116 -35.09 -7.39 0.29
N ASP A 117 -34.81 -8.67 0.07
CA ASP A 117 -35.86 -9.60 -0.38
C ASP A 117 -35.47 -11.08 -0.12
N SER A 118 -35.96 -11.63 0.99
CA SER A 118 -35.70 -13.01 1.42
C SER A 118 -36.38 -14.08 0.55
N THR A 119 -37.12 -13.69 -0.49
CA THR A 119 -37.83 -14.63 -1.37
C THR A 119 -37.06 -14.99 -2.66
N SER A 120 -35.93 -14.33 -2.95
CA SER A 120 -35.16 -14.47 -4.21
C SER A 120 -33.75 -15.08 -4.06
N ASN A 121 -33.50 -15.84 -2.99
CA ASN A 121 -32.18 -16.39 -2.56
C ASN A 121 -31.35 -17.20 -3.60
N GLN A 122 -31.69 -17.20 -4.89
CA GLN A 122 -31.05 -18.00 -5.94
C GLN A 122 -30.70 -17.24 -7.24
N THR A 123 -30.87 -15.91 -7.33
CA THR A 123 -30.43 -15.18 -8.53
C THR A 123 -28.90 -15.18 -8.65
N ILE A 124 -28.39 -15.17 -9.89
CA ILE A 124 -26.95 -15.13 -10.17
C ILE A 124 -26.32 -13.89 -9.51
N ALA A 125 -26.98 -12.73 -9.63
CA ALA A 125 -26.55 -11.48 -9.01
C ALA A 125 -26.36 -11.59 -7.49
N TYR A 126 -27.29 -12.25 -6.78
CA TYR A 126 -27.17 -12.44 -5.33
C TYR A 126 -25.97 -13.32 -4.97
N LYS A 127 -25.71 -14.41 -5.72
CA LYS A 127 -24.54 -15.26 -5.51
C LYS A 127 -23.23 -14.48 -5.67
N ILE A 128 -23.14 -13.66 -6.70
CA ILE A 128 -21.97 -12.79 -6.93
C ILE A 128 -21.77 -11.81 -5.77
N LEU A 129 -22.84 -11.23 -5.22
CA LEU A 129 -22.74 -10.35 -4.04
C LEU A 129 -22.24 -11.09 -2.79
N GLN A 130 -22.59 -12.36 -2.62
CA GLN A 130 -22.05 -13.17 -1.52
C GLN A 130 -20.57 -13.49 -1.73
N GLU A 131 -20.18 -13.88 -2.94
CA GLU A 131 -18.77 -14.08 -3.30
C GLU A 131 -17.94 -12.79 -3.11
N LEU A 132 -18.50 -11.63 -3.46
CA LEU A 132 -17.87 -10.33 -3.21
C LEU A 132 -17.66 -10.05 -1.72
N LYS A 133 -18.62 -10.37 -0.85
CA LYS A 133 -18.46 -10.22 0.60
C LYS A 133 -17.36 -11.11 1.16
N GLU A 134 -17.29 -12.36 0.71
CA GLU A 134 -16.21 -13.26 1.09
C GLU A 134 -14.84 -12.75 0.61
N LEU A 135 -14.80 -12.21 -0.62
CA LEU A 135 -13.60 -11.62 -1.19
C LEU A 135 -13.19 -10.34 -0.46
N ASP A 136 -14.14 -9.52 -0.01
CA ASP A 136 -13.87 -8.31 0.79
C ASP A 136 -13.16 -8.68 2.10
N ILE A 137 -13.60 -9.76 2.78
CA ILE A 137 -12.95 -10.26 4.00
C ILE A 137 -11.51 -10.70 3.71
N LYS A 138 -11.30 -11.53 2.68
CA LYS A 138 -9.96 -12.00 2.28
C LYS A 138 -9.05 -10.83 1.91
N SER A 139 -9.56 -9.90 1.10
CA SER A 139 -8.83 -8.71 0.66
C SER A 139 -8.44 -7.82 1.83
N ASN A 140 -9.32 -7.66 2.83
CA ASN A 140 -9.03 -6.87 4.02
C ASN A 140 -7.90 -7.47 4.89
N ASN A 141 -7.77 -8.81 4.92
CA ASN A 141 -6.63 -9.46 5.56
C ASN A 141 -5.33 -9.18 4.79
N VAL A 142 -5.35 -9.31 3.46
CA VAL A 142 -4.19 -8.99 2.61
C VAL A 142 -3.80 -7.52 2.71
N ILE A 143 -4.76 -6.59 2.84
CA ILE A 143 -4.49 -5.17 3.12
C ILE A 143 -3.72 -5.01 4.43
N ALA A 144 -4.11 -5.73 5.49
CA ALA A 144 -3.42 -5.67 6.78
C ALA A 144 -1.98 -6.17 6.65
N GLU A 145 -1.77 -7.31 6.00
CA GLU A 145 -0.44 -7.89 5.75
C GLU A 145 0.44 -6.96 4.90
N TYR A 146 -0.11 -6.36 3.84
CA TYR A 146 0.60 -5.38 3.02
C TYR A 146 1.01 -4.14 3.84
N ASN A 147 0.10 -3.61 4.64
CA ASN A 147 0.37 -2.43 5.46
C ASN A 147 1.39 -2.72 6.56
N GLU A 148 1.37 -3.93 7.13
CA GLU A 148 2.37 -4.39 8.10
C GLU A 148 3.76 -4.51 7.46
N ALA A 149 3.88 -5.18 6.32
CA ALA A 149 5.13 -5.28 5.57
C ALA A 149 5.66 -3.90 5.15
N THR A 150 4.76 -3.01 4.74
CA THR A 150 5.08 -1.62 4.40
C THR A 150 5.55 -0.85 5.62
N LEU A 151 4.95 -1.07 6.79
CA LEU A 151 5.37 -0.44 8.05
C LEU A 151 6.77 -0.90 8.45
N ASP A 152 7.05 -2.19 8.42
CA ASP A 152 8.38 -2.73 8.75
C ASP A 152 9.46 -2.17 7.82
N TYR A 153 9.21 -2.17 6.50
CA TYR A 153 10.09 -1.55 5.52
C TYR A 153 10.27 -0.04 5.76
N ASN A 154 9.17 0.71 5.96
CA ASN A 154 9.20 2.15 6.19
C ASN A 154 9.85 2.55 7.52
N LYS A 155 9.80 1.69 8.55
CA LYS A 155 10.55 1.88 9.80
C LYS A 155 12.03 1.71 9.53
N TYR A 156 12.42 0.61 8.90
CA TYR A 156 13.83 0.29 8.66
C TYR A 156 14.55 1.36 7.83
N ILE A 157 13.89 1.88 6.79
CA ILE A 157 14.43 2.96 5.94
C ILE A 157 14.52 4.31 6.68
N SER A 158 13.73 4.53 7.73
CA SER A 158 13.67 5.84 8.42
C SER A 158 14.71 6.02 9.52
N ILE A 159 15.35 4.94 9.96
CA ILE A 159 16.27 4.96 11.12
C ILE A 159 17.65 5.47 10.68
N PHE A 160 18.32 6.24 11.54
CA PHE A 160 19.73 6.58 11.33
C PHE A 160 20.63 5.40 11.74
N PRO A 161 21.68 5.05 10.97
CA PRO A 161 22.12 5.67 9.71
C PRO A 161 21.51 5.06 8.43
N ASN A 162 20.58 4.10 8.54
CA ASN A 162 19.97 3.40 7.41
C ASN A 162 19.42 4.34 6.32
N PHE A 163 18.78 5.45 6.70
CA PHE A 163 18.18 6.38 5.73
C PHE A 163 19.20 6.98 4.75
N TYR A 164 20.46 7.18 5.17
CA TYR A 164 21.52 7.68 4.30
C TYR A 164 21.86 6.64 3.22
N PHE A 165 22.05 5.39 3.63
CA PHE A 165 22.35 4.29 2.70
C PHE A 165 21.17 4.00 1.79
N ALA A 166 19.95 4.02 2.33
CA ALA A 166 18.72 3.88 1.57
C ALA A 166 18.60 4.89 0.43
N LYS A 167 18.83 6.18 0.73
CA LYS A 167 18.78 7.25 -0.27
C LYS A 167 19.84 7.03 -1.36
N SER A 168 21.04 6.61 -0.99
CA SER A 168 22.10 6.31 -1.97
C SER A 168 21.80 5.08 -2.83
N GLY A 169 21.02 4.12 -2.31
CA GLY A 169 20.63 2.89 -2.99
C GLY A 169 19.30 2.97 -3.74
N GLY A 170 18.66 4.15 -3.83
CA GLY A 170 17.38 4.32 -4.53
C GLY A 170 16.16 3.76 -3.79
N PHE A 171 16.28 3.45 -2.50
CA PHE A 171 15.16 2.99 -1.69
C PHE A 171 14.29 4.18 -1.26
N HIS A 172 12.98 4.03 -1.40
CA HIS A 172 11.99 5.05 -1.03
C HIS A 172 10.89 4.45 -0.19
N LYS A 173 10.29 5.25 0.71
CA LYS A 173 9.13 4.83 1.51
C LYS A 173 7.98 4.43 0.61
N LYS A 174 7.31 3.33 0.95
CA LYS A 174 6.10 2.85 0.27
C LYS A 174 4.86 3.50 0.89
N LYS A 175 3.80 3.64 0.08
CA LYS A 175 2.50 4.17 0.52
C LYS A 175 1.64 3.06 1.13
N TYR A 176 0.86 3.41 2.14
CA TYR A 176 -0.11 2.47 2.73
C TYR A 176 -1.38 2.39 1.87
N PHE A 177 -2.07 1.26 1.97
CA PHE A 177 -3.41 1.10 1.44
C PHE A 177 -4.43 1.39 2.55
N THR A 178 -5.17 2.49 2.44
CA THR A 178 -5.84 3.08 3.61
C THR A 178 -7.35 2.85 3.70
N ILE A 179 -7.94 2.11 2.76
CA ILE A 179 -9.37 1.76 2.81
C ILE A 179 -9.56 0.30 3.23
N LYS A 180 -10.78 -0.02 3.66
CA LYS A 180 -11.27 -1.39 3.83
C LYS A 180 -12.44 -1.64 2.89
N TYR A 181 -12.45 -2.80 2.25
CA TYR A 181 -13.57 -3.17 1.38
C TYR A 181 -14.79 -3.60 2.19
N GLY A 182 -15.98 -3.42 1.61
CA GLY A 182 -17.25 -3.82 2.22
C GLY A 182 -17.72 -2.93 3.37
N VAL A 183 -17.01 -1.82 3.64
CA VAL A 183 -17.38 -0.84 4.68
C VAL A 183 -17.23 0.58 4.18
N LYS A 184 -17.95 1.52 4.82
CA LYS A 184 -17.81 2.95 4.53
C LYS A 184 -16.41 3.43 4.94
N ASN A 185 -15.77 4.20 4.07
CA ASN A 185 -14.45 4.79 4.29
C ASN A 185 -14.54 6.32 4.15
N ASP A 186 -13.57 7.02 4.74
CA ASP A 186 -13.30 8.42 4.43
C ASP A 186 -12.57 8.54 3.09
N ASP A 187 -12.67 9.70 2.43
CA ASP A 187 -11.95 9.92 1.17
C ASP A 187 -10.43 9.89 1.43
N PRO A 188 -9.68 9.01 0.75
CA PRO A 188 -8.25 8.83 1.01
C PRO A 188 -7.43 10.09 0.71
N ILE A 189 -7.84 10.92 -0.27
CA ILE A 189 -7.16 12.18 -0.59
C ILE A 189 -7.36 13.17 0.56
N VAL A 190 -8.59 13.30 1.07
CA VAL A 190 -8.89 14.19 2.20
C VAL A 190 -8.14 13.73 3.44
N LYS A 191 -8.25 12.45 3.79
CA LYS A 191 -7.56 11.85 4.93
C LYS A 191 -6.04 12.02 4.87
N SER A 192 -5.45 11.97 3.66
CA SER A 192 -4.01 12.18 3.50
C SER A 192 -3.53 13.62 3.77
N LYS A 193 -4.45 14.59 3.72
CA LYS A 193 -4.17 16.01 3.99
C LYS A 193 -4.45 16.40 5.43
N GLU A 194 -5.15 15.55 6.19
CA GLU A 194 -5.43 15.85 7.59
C GLU A 194 -4.16 15.82 8.42
N LEU A 195 -3.97 16.86 9.23
CA LEU A 195 -2.96 16.85 10.27
C LEU A 195 -3.26 15.70 11.24
N PRO A 196 -2.23 14.99 11.73
CA PRO A 196 -2.44 14.00 12.77
C PRO A 196 -3.03 14.68 14.02
N ALA A 197 -3.84 13.96 14.80
CA ALA A 197 -4.62 14.54 15.90
C ALA A 197 -3.77 15.37 16.89
N TRP A 198 -2.53 14.95 17.16
CA TRP A 198 -1.59 15.66 18.03
C TRP A 198 -1.12 17.02 17.47
N ALA A 199 -1.24 17.25 16.17
CA ALA A 199 -0.83 18.47 15.49
C ALA A 199 -2.01 19.40 15.14
N LYS A 200 -3.26 18.98 15.39
CA LYS A 200 -4.45 19.79 15.09
C LYS A 200 -4.61 20.98 16.07
N ASP A 201 -4.09 20.85 17.30
CA ASP A 201 -4.24 21.84 18.38
C ASP A 201 -2.90 22.49 18.81
N GLN A 202 -1.85 22.32 18.00
CA GLN A 202 -0.56 22.97 18.24
C GLN A 202 -0.49 24.22 17.37
N ASP A 203 -0.36 25.40 17.99
CA ASP A 203 -0.06 26.65 17.30
C ASP A 203 1.28 26.49 16.57
N THR A 204 1.21 26.19 15.27
CA THR A 204 2.37 26.25 14.38
C THR A 204 2.60 27.71 14.00
N LEU A 205 3.27 28.45 14.89
CA LEU A 205 3.98 29.70 14.58
C LEU A 205 5.46 29.41 14.36
#